data_AF-A0A6J7NXB3-F1
#
_entry.id   AF-A0A6J7NXB3-F1
#
_cell.length_a   1.000
_cell.length_b   1.000
_cell.length_c   1.000
_cell.angle_alpha   90.00
_cell.angle_beta   90.00
_cell.angle_gamma   90.00
#
_symmetry.space_group_name_H-M   'P 1'
#
loop_
_entity.id
_entity.type
_entity.pdbx_description
1 polymer ?
#
loop_
_entity_poly.entity_id
_entity_poly.type
_entity_poly.pdbx_seq_one_letter_code
_entity_poly.pdbx_strand_id
1 'polypeptide(L)'
;MIAVVGLGLFYTFMSWMVVVGTGAATSVEVSAGATPVDLWLNLVDANLGSLLMNIYKLLVVVGSFACAMAFHNAASRYIYAMGREGAWAWMRNSVGKVNVKHGSPATASFVQSAITLVLCVAFILFTNVYVEDVATPELIPYVNVYGLLALIGTALILIVQTITSIAVIWFFWVKKVHKGNIITTMIAPIIGALGMLYALYLLWSNRKFAAGLAADSLVFQAMPIYVIGLLVIGVVYALYVRAAKPAIYQEIGRTTIEEAHERV
;
A
#
# COMPACT_ATOMS: atom_id res chain seq x y z
N MET A 1 -5.07 14.49 10.21
CA MET A 1 -6.43 14.79 9.70
C MET A 1 -6.41 15.80 8.56
N ILE A 2 -5.76 16.96 8.71
CA ILE A 2 -5.62 17.97 7.63
C ILE A 2 -5.09 17.34 6.33
N ALA A 3 -4.03 16.53 6.39
CA ALA A 3 -3.49 15.86 5.21
C ALA A 3 -4.49 14.90 4.53
N VAL A 4 -5.26 14.14 5.29
CA VAL A 4 -6.22 13.16 4.74
C VAL A 4 -7.40 13.86 4.09
N VAL A 5 -7.99 14.85 4.76
CA VAL A 5 -9.10 15.64 4.21
C VAL A 5 -8.63 16.45 3.00
N GLY A 6 -7.46 17.08 3.09
CA GLY A 6 -6.87 17.83 2.00
C GLY A 6 -6.63 16.97 0.77
N LEU A 7 -5.99 15.81 0.92
CA LEU A 7 -5.76 14.86 -0.19
C LEU A 7 -7.07 14.30 -0.74
N GLY A 8 -8.04 13.96 0.12
CA GLY A 8 -9.34 13.44 -0.31
C GLY A 8 -10.11 14.44 -1.17
N LEU A 9 -10.20 15.70 -0.72
CA LEU A 9 -10.85 16.77 -1.49
C LEU A 9 -10.09 17.07 -2.78
N PHE A 10 -8.76 17.15 -2.70
CA PHE A 10 -7.92 17.44 -3.85
C PHE A 10 -8.02 16.35 -4.92
N TYR A 11 -7.89 15.07 -4.56
CA TYR A 11 -8.01 13.96 -5.50
C TYR A 11 -9.41 13.83 -6.09
N THR A 12 -10.46 14.07 -5.30
CA THR A 12 -11.83 14.08 -5.80
C THR A 12 -12.03 15.20 -6.82
N PHE A 13 -11.57 16.41 -6.50
CA PHE A 13 -11.65 17.56 -7.39
C PHE A 13 -10.87 17.33 -8.69
N MET A 14 -9.61 16.89 -8.61
CA MET A 14 -8.78 16.63 -9.78
C MET A 14 -9.37 15.53 -10.67
N SER A 15 -9.87 14.44 -10.08
CA SER A 15 -10.50 13.35 -10.83
C SER A 15 -11.77 13.84 -11.55
N TRP A 16 -12.58 14.66 -10.87
CA TRP A 16 -13.78 15.25 -11.46
C TRP A 16 -13.45 16.19 -12.63
N MET A 17 -12.44 17.05 -12.48
CA MET A 17 -12.01 17.97 -13.54
C MET A 17 -11.52 17.24 -14.79
N VAL A 18 -10.82 16.11 -14.63
CA VAL A 18 -10.41 15.29 -15.78
C VAL A 18 -11.61 14.67 -16.49
N VAL A 19 -12.57 14.12 -15.75
CA VAL A 19 -13.79 13.56 -16.33
C VAL A 19 -14.59 14.62 -17.09
N VAL A 20 -14.66 15.84 -16.56
CA VAL A 20 -15.32 16.97 -17.23
C VAL A 20 -14.53 17.44 -18.46
N GLY A 21 -13.21 17.52 -18.36
CA GLY A 21 -12.34 18.01 -19.44
C GLY A 21 -12.21 17.03 -20.61
N THR A 22 -12.23 15.72 -20.36
CA THR A 22 -12.12 14.68 -21.38
C THR A 22 -13.49 14.18 -21.87
N GLY A 23 -14.52 14.30 -21.04
CA GLY A 23 -15.84 13.72 -21.27
C GLY A 23 -15.95 12.29 -20.74
N ALA A 24 -17.09 11.95 -20.12
CA ALA A 24 -17.24 10.71 -19.35
C ALA A 24 -17.00 9.42 -20.16
N ALA A 25 -17.52 9.34 -21.38
CA ALA A 25 -17.36 8.15 -22.23
C ALA A 25 -15.88 7.93 -22.61
N THR A 26 -15.23 8.98 -23.10
CA THR A 26 -13.81 8.97 -23.46
C THR A 26 -12.92 8.70 -22.24
N SER A 27 -13.26 9.23 -21.06
CA SER A 27 -12.50 8.92 -19.83
C SER A 27 -12.52 7.44 -19.49
N VAL A 28 -13.66 6.76 -19.64
CA VAL A 28 -13.77 5.31 -19.40
C VAL A 28 -12.97 4.53 -20.45
N GLU A 29 -13.09 4.91 -21.72
CA GLU A 29 -12.36 4.27 -22.82
C GLU A 29 -10.84 4.36 -22.65
N VAL A 30 -10.31 5.57 -22.46
CA VAL A 30 -8.86 5.81 -22.32
C VAL A 30 -8.33 5.14 -21.05
N SER A 31 -9.07 5.20 -19.94
CA SER A 31 -8.64 4.58 -18.66
C SER A 31 -8.54 3.05 -18.76
N ALA A 32 -9.39 2.42 -19.58
CA ALA A 32 -9.39 0.97 -19.79
C ALA A 32 -8.39 0.51 -20.87
N GLY A 33 -7.87 1.45 -21.67
CA GLY A 33 -6.97 1.18 -22.79
C GLY A 33 -5.50 0.94 -22.41
N ALA A 34 -4.63 0.97 -23.43
CA ALA A 34 -3.20 0.70 -23.30
C ALA A 34 -2.40 1.84 -22.65
N THR A 35 -2.93 3.06 -22.66
CA THR A 35 -2.25 4.25 -22.14
C THR A 35 -3.12 5.05 -21.15
N PRO A 36 -3.47 4.50 -19.97
CA PRO A 36 -4.33 5.20 -19.01
C PRO A 36 -3.79 6.55 -18.52
N VAL A 37 -2.46 6.74 -18.58
CA VAL A 37 -1.80 7.99 -18.22
C VAL A 37 -2.12 9.12 -19.21
N ASP A 38 -2.43 8.78 -20.46
CA ASP A 38 -2.78 9.75 -21.50
C ASP A 38 -4.09 10.48 -21.21
N LEU A 39 -4.95 9.92 -20.35
CA LEU A 39 -6.12 10.61 -19.84
C LEU A 39 -5.77 11.99 -19.27
N TRP A 40 -4.61 12.08 -18.59
CA TRP A 40 -4.11 13.32 -18.00
C TRP A 40 -3.24 14.11 -18.98
N LEU A 41 -2.34 13.41 -19.70
CA LEU A 41 -1.40 14.06 -20.60
C LEU A 41 -2.14 14.74 -21.76
N ASN A 42 -3.09 14.08 -22.41
CA ASN A 42 -3.82 14.67 -23.54
C ASN A 42 -4.51 15.99 -23.14
N LEU A 43 -5.04 16.07 -21.91
CA LEU A 43 -5.68 17.27 -21.41
C LEU A 43 -4.66 18.41 -21.19
N VAL A 44 -3.49 18.09 -20.65
CA VAL A 44 -2.40 19.05 -20.48
C VAL A 44 -1.89 19.54 -21.84
N ASP A 45 -1.69 18.66 -22.80
CA ASP A 45 -1.18 19.06 -24.13
C ASP A 45 -2.17 19.97 -24.85
N ALA A 46 -3.44 19.55 -24.88
CA ALA A 46 -4.49 20.24 -25.60
C ALA A 46 -4.78 21.65 -25.05
N ASN A 47 -4.57 21.88 -23.74
CA ASN A 47 -4.90 23.15 -23.09
C ASN A 47 -3.69 24.02 -22.75
N LEU A 48 -2.51 23.44 -22.54
CA LEU A 48 -1.33 24.13 -22.00
C LEU A 48 -0.10 24.05 -22.92
N GLY A 49 -0.13 23.16 -23.92
CA GLY A 49 0.94 22.98 -24.89
C GLY A 49 2.17 22.21 -24.37
N SER A 50 3.10 21.97 -25.29
CA SER A 50 4.21 21.03 -25.12
C SER A 50 5.23 21.40 -24.02
N LEU A 51 5.43 22.69 -23.74
CA LEU A 51 6.34 23.12 -22.68
C LEU A 51 5.82 22.69 -21.30
N LEU A 52 4.55 22.97 -21.01
CA LEU A 52 3.94 22.61 -19.73
C LEU A 52 3.71 21.11 -19.62
N MET A 53 3.48 20.42 -20.75
CA MET A 53 3.50 18.96 -20.81
C MET A 53 4.83 18.38 -20.29
N ASN A 54 5.96 18.90 -20.77
CA ASN A 54 7.27 18.39 -20.36
C ASN A 54 7.54 18.63 -18.86
N ILE A 55 7.14 19.80 -18.35
CA ILE A 55 7.21 20.10 -16.91
C ILE A 55 6.30 19.16 -16.11
N TYR A 56 5.08 18.90 -16.60
CA TYR A 56 4.14 17.98 -15.97
C TYR A 56 4.73 16.56 -15.88
N LYS A 57 5.29 16.03 -16.98
CA LYS A 57 5.97 14.73 -17.01
C LYS A 57 7.13 14.68 -15.99
N LEU A 58 7.95 15.73 -15.92
CA LEU A 58 9.04 15.82 -14.93
C LEU A 58 8.50 15.78 -13.50
N LEU A 59 7.46 16.54 -13.19
CA LEU A 59 6.83 16.57 -11.87
C LEU A 59 6.23 15.21 -11.48
N VAL A 60 5.60 14.50 -12.43
CA VAL A 60 5.09 13.14 -12.23
C VAL A 60 6.22 12.17 -11.86
N VAL A 61 7.36 12.24 -12.56
CA VAL A 61 8.51 11.38 -12.27
C VAL A 61 9.10 11.68 -10.89
N VAL A 62 9.33 12.95 -10.58
CA VAL A 62 9.89 13.38 -9.28
C VAL A 62 8.94 13.02 -8.12
N GLY A 63 7.64 13.27 -8.28
CA GLY A 63 6.63 12.94 -7.28
C GLY A 63 6.50 11.43 -7.05
N SER A 64 6.54 10.64 -8.12
CA SER A 64 6.50 9.18 -8.05
C SER A 64 7.74 8.62 -7.34
N PHE A 65 8.93 9.16 -7.65
CA PHE A 65 10.16 8.79 -6.97
C PHE A 65 10.12 9.15 -5.48
N ALA A 66 9.67 10.35 -5.13
CA ALA A 66 9.53 10.77 -3.73
C ALA A 66 8.57 9.87 -2.95
N CYS A 67 7.44 9.49 -3.57
CA CYS A 67 6.47 8.56 -3.00
C CYS A 67 7.07 7.16 -2.78
N ALA A 68 7.77 6.62 -3.79
CA ALA A 68 8.45 5.34 -3.69
C ALA A 68 9.50 5.32 -2.56
N MET A 69 10.29 6.38 -2.43
CA MET A 69 11.26 6.55 -1.34
C MET A 69 10.58 6.63 0.03
N ALA A 70 9.42 7.30 0.15
CA ALA A 70 8.66 7.36 1.39
C ALA A 70 8.16 5.97 1.80
N PHE A 71 7.60 5.19 0.86
CA PHE A 71 7.16 3.82 1.13
C PHE A 71 8.31 2.88 1.46
N HIS A 72 9.45 2.99 0.77
CA HIS A 72 10.65 2.20 1.08
C HIS A 72 11.11 2.43 2.53
N ASN A 73 11.16 3.70 2.95
CA ASN A 73 11.54 4.07 4.31
C ASN A 73 10.52 3.57 5.35
N ALA A 74 9.22 3.69 5.08
CA ALA A 74 8.18 3.21 5.97
C ALA A 74 8.23 1.68 6.12
N ALA A 75 8.29 0.94 5.00
CA ALA A 75 8.38 -0.52 5.00
C ALA A 75 9.64 -1.03 5.72
N SER A 76 10.79 -0.38 5.49
CA SER A 76 12.04 -0.71 6.19
C SER A 76 11.91 -0.55 7.71
N ARG A 77 11.21 0.49 8.18
CA ARG A 77 10.94 0.70 9.62
C ARG A 77 9.98 -0.34 10.19
N TYR A 78 8.97 -0.76 9.43
CA TYR A 78 8.08 -1.86 9.85
C TYR A 78 8.84 -3.19 9.94
N ILE A 79 9.67 -3.52 8.94
CA ILE A 79 10.52 -4.72 8.96
C ILE A 79 11.50 -4.69 10.14
N TYR A 80 12.12 -3.54 10.39
CA TYR A 80 12.99 -3.34 11.55
C TYR A 80 12.25 -3.56 12.88
N ALA A 81 11.07 -2.95 13.04
CA ALA A 81 10.26 -3.09 14.25
C ALA A 81 9.84 -4.55 14.49
N MET A 82 9.36 -5.24 13.44
CA MET A 82 9.06 -6.67 13.50
C MET A 82 10.31 -7.51 13.79
N GLY A 83 11.47 -7.10 13.27
CA GLY A 83 12.74 -7.74 13.52
C GLY A 83 13.17 -7.67 14.99
N ARG A 84 12.99 -6.50 15.60
CA ARG A 84 13.32 -6.22 17.02
C ARG A 84 12.49 -7.05 17.99
N GLU A 85 11.22 -7.28 17.67
CA GLU A 85 10.27 -8.10 18.46
C GLU A 85 10.21 -9.55 17.96
N GLY A 86 11.22 -9.96 17.19
CA GLY A 86 11.22 -11.23 16.51
C GLY A 86 11.32 -12.46 17.40
N ALA A 87 10.60 -13.52 17.03
CA ALA A 87 10.60 -14.79 17.75
C ALA A 87 11.98 -15.48 17.77
N TRP A 88 12.90 -15.14 16.87
CA TRP A 88 14.21 -15.77 16.77
C TRP A 88 15.35 -14.79 17.06
N ALA A 89 16.41 -15.30 17.69
CA ALA A 89 17.60 -14.53 18.03
C ALA A 89 18.28 -13.94 16.78
N TRP A 90 18.34 -14.68 15.67
CA TRP A 90 18.91 -14.17 14.42
C TRP A 90 18.16 -12.93 13.91
N MET A 91 16.84 -12.92 14.02
CA MET A 91 16.00 -11.81 13.52
C MET A 91 16.23 -10.53 14.35
N ARG A 92 16.34 -10.67 15.68
CA ARG A 92 16.69 -9.57 16.59
C ARG A 92 18.10 -9.06 16.38
N ASN A 93 19.05 -9.98 16.15
CA ASN A 93 20.47 -9.66 16.03
C ASN A 93 20.87 -9.15 14.62
N SER A 94 20.02 -9.34 13.60
CA SER A 94 20.27 -8.87 12.23
C SER A 94 19.27 -7.82 11.76
N VAL A 95 18.02 -8.21 11.48
CA VAL A 95 16.98 -7.33 10.91
C VAL A 95 16.53 -6.27 11.92
N GLY A 96 16.47 -6.64 13.21
CA GLY A 96 16.15 -5.76 14.33
C GLY A 96 17.30 -4.88 14.80
N LYS A 97 18.42 -4.83 14.10
CA LYS A 97 19.61 -4.05 14.48
C LYS A 97 19.75 -2.79 13.63
N VAL A 98 20.17 -1.69 14.25
CA VAL A 98 20.56 -0.45 13.57
C VAL A 98 22.06 -0.41 13.28
N ASN A 99 22.44 0.28 12.22
CA ASN A 99 23.83 0.55 11.90
C ASN A 99 24.45 1.46 12.98
N VAL A 100 25.58 1.04 13.55
CA VAL A 100 26.25 1.73 14.67
C VAL A 100 26.69 3.16 14.30
N LYS A 101 27.06 3.40 13.03
CA LYS A 101 27.58 4.70 12.58
C LYS A 101 26.48 5.69 12.20
N HIS A 102 25.39 5.22 11.58
CA HIS A 102 24.38 6.09 10.96
C HIS A 102 23.01 6.01 11.65
N GLY A 103 22.82 5.11 12.63
CA GLY A 103 21.53 4.88 13.30
C GLY A 103 20.43 4.33 12.39
N SER A 104 20.75 3.96 11.14
CA SER A 104 19.76 3.51 10.15
C SER A 104 19.55 1.99 10.20
N PRO A 105 18.32 1.48 9.94
CA PRO A 105 18.04 0.06 9.89
C PRO A 105 18.48 -0.53 8.53
N ALA A 106 19.79 -0.57 8.28
CA ALA A 106 20.36 -0.93 6.99
C ALA A 106 19.93 -2.33 6.50
N THR A 107 19.99 -3.34 7.38
CA THR A 107 19.59 -4.71 7.03
C THR A 107 18.11 -4.80 6.65
N ALA A 108 17.22 -4.12 7.39
CA ALA A 108 15.80 -4.07 7.04
C ALA A 108 15.54 -3.38 5.69
N SER A 109 16.31 -2.32 5.38
CA SER A 109 16.27 -1.65 4.07
C SER A 109 16.72 -2.57 2.93
N PHE A 110 17.79 -3.34 3.11
CA PHE A 110 18.21 -4.34 2.12
C PHE A 110 17.17 -5.44 1.91
N VAL A 111 16.54 -5.93 3.00
CA VAL A 111 15.44 -6.90 2.90
C VAL A 111 14.27 -6.31 2.11
N GLN A 112 13.89 -5.06 2.38
CA GLN A 112 12.83 -4.38 1.61
C GLN A 112 13.19 -4.22 0.13
N SER A 113 14.43 -3.86 -0.18
CA SER A 113 14.91 -3.76 -1.56
C SER A 113 14.87 -5.12 -2.26
N ALA A 114 15.27 -6.19 -1.58
CA ALA A 114 15.21 -7.54 -2.11
C ALA A 114 13.77 -8.00 -2.38
N ILE A 115 12.84 -7.74 -1.45
CA ILE A 115 11.40 -8.02 -1.63
C ILE A 115 10.87 -7.25 -2.85
N THR A 116 11.19 -5.96 -2.94
CA THR A 116 10.78 -5.13 -4.08
C THR A 116 11.33 -5.67 -5.40
N LEU A 117 12.61 -6.03 -5.46
CA LEU A 117 13.23 -6.60 -6.65
C LEU A 117 12.57 -7.92 -7.06
N VAL A 118 12.33 -8.82 -6.12
CA VAL A 118 11.66 -10.10 -6.38
C VAL A 118 10.25 -9.89 -6.90
N LEU A 119 9.48 -8.98 -6.29
CA LEU A 119 8.12 -8.67 -6.76
C LEU A 119 8.14 -8.04 -8.16
N CYS A 120 9.04 -7.09 -8.43
CA CYS A 120 9.18 -6.49 -9.75
C CYS A 120 9.52 -7.56 -10.81
N VAL A 121 10.51 -8.42 -10.55
CA VAL A 121 10.89 -9.49 -11.48
C VAL A 121 9.75 -10.48 -11.68
N ALA A 122 9.09 -10.92 -10.61
CA ALA A 122 7.97 -11.85 -10.71
C ALA A 122 6.80 -11.25 -11.52
N PHE A 123 6.43 -9.99 -11.26
CA PHE A 123 5.34 -9.35 -11.98
C PHE A 123 5.67 -9.11 -13.45
N ILE A 124 6.93 -8.79 -13.78
CA ILE A 124 7.38 -8.70 -15.17
C ILE A 124 7.24 -10.07 -15.87
N LEU A 125 7.70 -11.16 -15.24
CA LEU A 125 7.70 -12.49 -15.85
C LEU A 125 6.32 -13.15 -15.95
N PHE A 126 5.43 -12.91 -14.98
CA PHE A 126 4.15 -13.63 -14.88
C PHE A 126 2.93 -12.82 -15.32
N THR A 127 3.07 -11.52 -15.59
CA THR A 127 1.94 -10.68 -16.05
C THR A 127 1.83 -10.63 -17.57
N ASN A 128 2.97 -10.61 -18.30
CA ASN A 128 3.12 -10.56 -19.77
C ASN A 128 1.81 -10.29 -20.55
N VAL A 129 1.32 -9.05 -20.46
CA VAL A 129 0.26 -8.54 -21.32
C VAL A 129 0.89 -8.19 -22.66
N TYR A 130 0.54 -8.96 -23.70
CA TYR A 130 0.84 -8.64 -25.08
C TYR A 130 -0.35 -7.91 -25.67
N VAL A 131 -0.14 -6.68 -26.15
CA VAL A 131 -1.12 -5.96 -26.97
C VAL A 131 -0.82 -6.34 -28.42
N GLU A 132 -1.77 -6.98 -29.11
CA GLU A 132 -1.65 -7.24 -30.55
C GLU A 132 -1.42 -5.91 -31.28
N ASP A 133 -0.50 -5.90 -32.26
CA ASP A 133 -0.09 -4.74 -33.07
C ASP A 133 0.66 -3.58 -32.38
N VAL A 134 1.05 -3.70 -31.11
CA VAL A 134 1.95 -2.74 -30.45
C VAL A 134 3.25 -3.45 -30.06
N ALA A 135 4.31 -3.25 -30.87
CA ALA A 135 5.60 -3.94 -30.73
C ALA A 135 6.21 -3.85 -29.32
N THR A 136 5.91 -2.76 -28.59
CA THR A 136 6.14 -2.59 -27.16
C THR A 136 5.21 -1.49 -26.67
N PRO A 137 4.22 -1.72 -25.81
CA PRO A 137 3.60 -0.60 -25.10
C PRO A 137 4.71 0.12 -24.32
N GLU A 138 4.99 1.39 -24.64
CA GLU A 138 6.02 2.17 -23.94
C GLU A 138 5.78 2.21 -22.40
N LEU A 139 4.54 1.91 -21.99
CA LEU A 139 4.08 1.79 -20.60
C LEU A 139 3.95 0.33 -20.08
N ILE A 140 4.59 -0.68 -20.70
CA ILE A 140 4.63 -2.06 -20.18
C ILE A 140 4.92 -2.10 -18.65
N PRO A 141 5.91 -1.37 -18.11
CA PRO A 141 6.17 -1.39 -16.66
C PRO A 141 5.03 -0.77 -15.84
N TYR A 142 4.33 0.23 -16.37
CA TYR A 142 3.20 0.85 -15.68
C TYR A 142 2.02 -0.12 -15.59
N VAL A 143 1.65 -0.75 -16.70
CA VAL A 143 0.53 -1.71 -16.74
C VAL A 143 0.87 -2.98 -15.97
N ASN A 144 2.05 -3.56 -16.21
CA ASN A 144 2.40 -4.88 -15.68
C ASN A 144 2.92 -4.83 -14.24
N VAL A 145 3.53 -3.73 -13.80
CA VAL A 145 4.10 -3.62 -12.45
C VAL A 145 3.29 -2.63 -11.61
N TYR A 146 3.15 -1.37 -12.04
CA TYR A 146 2.54 -0.35 -11.19
C TYR A 146 1.04 -0.60 -10.94
N GLY A 147 0.22 -0.78 -11.97
CA GLY A 147 -1.24 -0.90 -11.85
C GLY A 147 -1.66 -2.08 -10.96
N LEU A 148 -1.21 -3.29 -11.29
CA LEU A 148 -1.54 -4.49 -10.52
C LEU A 148 -0.97 -4.46 -9.09
N LEU A 149 0.29 -4.05 -8.92
CA LEU A 149 0.90 -4.01 -7.59
C LEU A 149 0.23 -2.94 -6.72
N ALA A 150 -0.15 -1.80 -7.29
CA ALA A 150 -0.92 -0.78 -6.58
C ALA A 150 -2.32 -1.29 -6.19
N LEU A 151 -2.99 -2.05 -7.06
CA LEU A 151 -4.29 -2.67 -6.77
C LEU A 151 -4.18 -3.64 -5.58
N ILE A 152 -3.23 -4.59 -5.64
CA ILE A 152 -3.02 -5.61 -4.61
C ILE A 152 -2.53 -4.96 -3.32
N GLY A 153 -1.56 -4.04 -3.40
CA GLY A 153 -1.01 -3.32 -2.26
C GLY A 153 -2.07 -2.48 -1.54
N THR A 154 -2.91 -1.76 -2.28
CA THR A 154 -4.04 -1.01 -1.72
C THR A 154 -5.00 -1.94 -0.99
N ALA A 155 -5.37 -3.08 -1.58
CA ALA A 155 -6.24 -4.06 -0.94
C ALA A 155 -5.66 -4.54 0.41
N LEU A 156 -4.38 -4.90 0.45
CA LEU A 156 -3.70 -5.36 1.66
C LEU A 156 -3.65 -4.26 2.73
N ILE A 157 -3.35 -3.02 2.36
CA ILE A 157 -3.32 -1.89 3.29
C ILE A 157 -4.71 -1.62 3.88
N LEU A 158 -5.77 -1.64 3.06
CA LEU A 158 -7.15 -1.44 3.53
C LEU A 158 -7.56 -2.54 4.53
N ILE A 159 -7.15 -3.78 4.28
CA ILE A 159 -7.41 -4.89 5.20
C ILE A 159 -6.68 -4.69 6.53
N VAL A 160 -5.37 -4.37 6.49
CA VAL A 160 -4.58 -4.12 7.71
C VAL A 160 -5.15 -2.95 8.50
N GLN A 161 -5.56 -1.87 7.82
CA GLN A 161 -6.20 -0.72 8.46
C GLN A 161 -7.54 -1.09 9.10
N THR A 162 -8.34 -1.94 8.44
CA THR A 162 -9.59 -2.46 9.00
C THR A 162 -9.34 -3.28 10.26
N ILE A 163 -8.39 -4.23 10.21
CA ILE A 163 -8.00 -5.05 11.36
C ILE A 163 -7.50 -4.17 12.50
N THR A 164 -6.71 -3.14 12.18
CA THR A 164 -6.16 -2.20 13.18
C THR A 164 -7.28 -1.42 13.87
N SER A 165 -8.26 -0.91 13.11
CA SER A 165 -9.42 -0.21 13.68
C SER A 165 -10.22 -1.11 14.63
N ILE A 166 -10.44 -2.38 14.25
CA ILE A 166 -11.10 -3.37 15.12
C ILE A 166 -10.24 -3.68 16.35
N ALA A 167 -8.92 -3.80 16.19
CA ALA A 167 -7.99 -4.07 17.28
C ALA A 167 -7.98 -2.95 18.34
N VAL A 168 -8.11 -1.68 17.92
CA VAL A 168 -8.23 -0.54 18.84
C VAL A 168 -9.49 -0.69 19.71
N ILE A 169 -10.65 -1.00 19.11
CA ILE A 169 -11.90 -1.20 19.84
C ILE A 169 -11.75 -2.38 20.81
N TRP A 170 -11.18 -3.48 20.35
CA TRP A 170 -10.93 -4.66 21.19
C TRP A 170 -10.02 -4.34 22.38
N PHE A 171 -8.96 -3.59 22.17
CA PHE A 171 -8.00 -3.23 23.22
C PHE A 171 -8.63 -2.37 24.32
N PHE A 172 -9.38 -1.32 23.96
CA PHE A 172 -9.95 -0.39 24.93
C PHE A 172 -11.26 -0.87 25.55
N TRP A 173 -12.14 -1.51 24.77
CA TRP A 173 -13.51 -1.82 25.22
C TRP A 173 -13.72 -3.28 25.62
N VAL A 174 -13.00 -4.22 24.98
CA VAL A 174 -13.11 -5.65 25.30
C VAL A 174 -12.11 -6.03 26.39
N LYS A 175 -10.82 -5.76 26.19
CA LYS A 175 -9.79 -6.03 27.21
C LYS A 175 -9.80 -5.04 28.37
N LYS A 176 -10.36 -3.83 28.16
CA LYS A 176 -10.44 -2.76 29.18
C LYS A 176 -9.10 -2.42 29.83
N VAL A 177 -8.01 -2.45 29.04
CA VAL A 177 -6.64 -2.23 29.55
C VAL A 177 -6.48 -0.79 30.08
N HIS A 178 -7.14 0.19 29.46
CA HIS A 178 -7.13 1.61 29.85
C HIS A 178 -8.50 2.25 29.62
N LYS A 179 -8.78 3.37 30.34
CA LYS A 179 -9.96 4.21 30.09
C LYS A 179 -9.77 4.96 28.76
N GLY A 180 -10.48 4.55 27.72
CA GLY A 180 -10.50 5.22 26.42
C GLY A 180 -11.60 6.28 26.32
N ASN A 181 -11.37 7.31 25.50
CA ASN A 181 -12.40 8.28 25.12
C ASN A 181 -13.29 7.66 24.03
N ILE A 182 -14.62 7.66 24.24
CA ILE A 182 -15.61 7.10 23.31
C ILE A 182 -15.43 7.59 21.87
N ILE A 183 -15.11 8.87 21.67
CA ILE A 183 -14.94 9.44 20.33
C ILE A 183 -13.72 8.83 19.64
N THR A 184 -12.57 8.77 20.32
CA THR A 184 -11.30 8.36 19.71
C THR A 184 -11.05 6.86 19.72
N THR A 185 -11.65 6.12 20.66
CA THR A 185 -11.43 4.67 20.82
C THR A 185 -12.62 3.81 20.42
N MET A 186 -13.77 4.41 20.09
CA MET A 186 -14.96 3.70 19.62
C MET A 186 -15.49 4.29 18.31
N ILE A 187 -15.92 5.54 18.31
CA ILE A 187 -16.61 6.15 17.15
C ILE A 187 -15.66 6.29 15.96
N ALA A 188 -14.50 6.92 16.13
CA ALA A 188 -13.56 7.13 15.05
C ALA A 188 -13.03 5.81 14.44
N PRO A 189 -12.65 4.78 15.24
CA PRO A 189 -12.30 3.48 14.69
C PRO A 189 -13.45 2.77 13.97
N ILE A 190 -14.70 2.86 14.44
CA ILE A 190 -15.86 2.27 13.76
C ILE A 190 -16.07 2.92 12.39
N ILE A 191 -16.10 4.25 12.34
CA ILE A 191 -16.27 4.99 11.07
C ILE A 191 -15.11 4.66 10.13
N GLY A 192 -13.88 4.61 10.64
CA GLY A 192 -12.70 4.19 9.88
C GLY A 192 -12.84 2.78 9.32
N ALA A 193 -13.22 1.80 10.14
CA ALA A 193 -13.40 0.42 9.70
C ALA A 193 -14.49 0.29 8.62
N LEU A 194 -15.64 0.94 8.80
CA LEU A 194 -16.72 0.95 7.81
C LEU A 194 -16.28 1.61 6.50
N GLY A 195 -15.54 2.72 6.58
CA GLY A 195 -14.98 3.39 5.40
C GLY A 195 -13.98 2.51 4.64
N MET A 196 -13.07 1.84 5.35
CA MET A 196 -12.10 0.92 4.73
C MET A 196 -12.79 -0.31 4.12
N LEU A 197 -13.82 -0.86 4.77
CA LEU A 197 -14.62 -1.96 4.23
C LEU A 197 -15.38 -1.54 2.96
N TYR A 198 -15.94 -0.33 2.96
CA TYR A 198 -16.60 0.21 1.77
C TYR A 198 -15.62 0.44 0.62
N ALA A 199 -14.44 1.00 0.90
CA ALA A 199 -13.38 1.15 -0.10
C ALA A 199 -12.90 -0.20 -0.65
N LEU A 200 -12.76 -1.21 0.22
CA LEU A 200 -12.39 -2.57 -0.17
C LEU A 200 -13.48 -3.22 -1.05
N TYR A 201 -14.76 -3.00 -0.72
CA TYR A 201 -15.88 -3.43 -1.55
C TYR A 201 -15.85 -2.79 -2.94
N LEU A 202 -15.63 -1.48 -3.03
CA LEU A 202 -15.50 -0.79 -4.31
C LEU A 202 -14.30 -1.28 -5.12
N LEU A 203 -13.15 -1.45 -4.47
CA LEU A 203 -11.94 -1.98 -5.09
C LEU A 203 -12.20 -3.39 -5.65
N TRP A 204 -12.84 -4.26 -4.87
CA TRP A 204 -13.12 -5.64 -5.28
C TRP A 204 -14.15 -5.72 -6.41
N SER A 205 -15.17 -4.88 -6.38
CA SER A 205 -16.21 -4.83 -7.40
C SER A 205 -15.69 -4.29 -8.73
N ASN A 206 -14.74 -3.34 -8.68
CA ASN A 206 -14.19 -2.66 -9.86
C ASN A 206 -12.77 -3.14 -10.23
N ARG A 207 -12.28 -4.24 -9.64
CA ARG A 207 -10.89 -4.70 -9.80
C ARG A 207 -10.49 -4.98 -11.25
N LYS A 208 -11.41 -5.49 -12.08
CA LYS A 208 -11.14 -5.76 -13.50
C LYS A 208 -10.89 -4.46 -14.26
N PHE A 209 -11.75 -3.45 -14.03
CA PHE A 209 -11.57 -2.13 -14.62
C PHE A 209 -10.26 -1.49 -14.16
N ALA A 210 -9.97 -1.56 -12.86
CA ALA A 210 -8.73 -1.01 -12.29
C ALA A 210 -7.46 -1.74 -12.74
N ALA A 211 -7.55 -3.03 -13.08
CA ALA A 211 -6.44 -3.80 -13.66
C ALA A 211 -6.24 -3.52 -15.16
N GLY A 212 -7.22 -2.93 -15.85
CA GLY A 212 -7.18 -2.62 -17.28
C GLY A 212 -6.80 -3.85 -18.10
N LEU A 213 -5.83 -3.68 -19.00
CA LEU A 213 -5.33 -4.77 -19.85
C LEU A 213 -4.69 -5.94 -19.07
N ALA A 214 -4.32 -5.74 -17.80
CA ALA A 214 -3.74 -6.80 -16.98
C ALA A 214 -4.78 -7.67 -16.26
N ALA A 215 -6.08 -7.43 -16.48
CA ALA A 215 -7.18 -8.15 -15.85
C ALA A 215 -7.24 -9.65 -16.21
N ASP A 216 -6.65 -10.07 -17.33
CA ASP A 216 -6.61 -11.48 -17.72
C ASP A 216 -5.30 -12.20 -17.33
N SER A 217 -4.35 -11.47 -16.73
CA SER A 217 -3.07 -12.05 -16.31
C SER A 217 -3.22 -13.06 -15.17
N LEU A 218 -2.31 -14.03 -15.11
CA LEU A 218 -2.25 -15.02 -14.03
C LEU A 218 -2.06 -14.36 -12.66
N VAL A 219 -1.27 -13.29 -12.60
CA VAL A 219 -1.03 -12.51 -11.37
C VAL A 219 -2.32 -11.88 -10.86
N PHE A 220 -3.14 -11.29 -11.76
CA PHE A 220 -4.43 -10.75 -11.37
C PHE A 220 -5.40 -11.84 -10.89
N GLN A 221 -5.48 -12.97 -11.60
CA GLN A 221 -6.36 -14.08 -11.21
C GLN A 221 -5.97 -14.67 -9.85
N ALA A 222 -4.66 -14.70 -9.55
CA ALA A 222 -4.12 -15.14 -8.27
C ALA A 222 -4.24 -14.09 -7.15
N MET A 223 -4.73 -12.87 -7.40
CA MET A 223 -4.93 -11.83 -6.39
C MET A 223 -5.62 -12.33 -5.11
N PRO A 224 -6.77 -13.07 -5.16
CA PRO A 224 -7.42 -13.56 -3.95
C PRO A 224 -6.49 -14.48 -3.13
N ILE A 225 -5.66 -15.28 -3.81
CA ILE A 225 -4.72 -16.21 -3.19
C ILE A 225 -3.62 -15.42 -2.46
N TYR A 226 -3.08 -14.36 -3.06
CA TYR A 226 -2.07 -13.52 -2.39
C TYR A 226 -2.63 -12.83 -1.15
N VAL A 227 -3.84 -12.28 -1.25
CA VAL A 227 -4.50 -11.58 -0.15
C VAL A 227 -4.80 -12.53 1.00
N ILE A 228 -5.48 -13.65 0.72
CA ILE A 228 -5.81 -14.65 1.75
C ILE A 228 -4.55 -15.32 2.27
N GLY A 229 -3.61 -15.67 1.39
CA GLY A 229 -2.35 -16.32 1.74
C GLY A 229 -1.52 -15.50 2.71
N LEU A 230 -1.35 -14.20 2.46
CA LEU A 230 -0.62 -13.30 3.37
C LEU A 230 -1.33 -13.17 4.74
N LEU A 231 -2.66 -13.07 4.75
CA LEU A 231 -3.43 -13.04 6.00
C LEU A 231 -3.27 -14.35 6.79
N VAL A 232 -3.38 -15.50 6.12
CA VAL A 232 -3.21 -16.82 6.73
C VAL A 232 -1.80 -16.97 7.28
N ILE A 233 -0.77 -16.58 6.53
CA ILE A 233 0.62 -16.60 7.00
C ILE A 233 0.76 -15.75 8.27
N GLY A 234 0.19 -14.55 8.29
CA GLY A 234 0.22 -13.67 9.48
C GLY A 234 -0.47 -14.29 10.69
N VAL A 235 -1.66 -14.87 10.51
CA VAL A 235 -2.43 -15.53 11.59
C VAL A 235 -1.70 -16.78 12.10
N VAL A 236 -1.21 -17.63 11.19
CA VAL A 236 -0.45 -18.84 11.54
C VAL A 236 0.83 -18.47 12.30
N TYR A 237 1.56 -17.45 11.84
CA TYR A 237 2.74 -16.95 12.53
C TYR A 237 2.38 -16.45 13.95
N ALA A 238 1.32 -15.65 14.10
CA ALA A 238 0.89 -15.14 15.40
C ALA A 238 0.48 -16.26 16.37
N LEU A 239 -0.26 -17.27 15.89
CA LEU A 239 -0.67 -18.43 16.68
C LEU A 239 0.52 -19.33 17.04
N TYR A 240 1.45 -19.53 16.09
CA TYR A 240 2.68 -20.27 16.34
C TYR A 240 3.53 -19.61 17.43
N VAL A 241 3.76 -18.29 17.35
CA VAL A 241 4.53 -17.57 18.37
C VAL A 241 3.83 -17.62 19.72
N ARG A 242 2.50 -17.51 19.75
CA ARG A 242 1.70 -17.66 20.98
C ARG A 242 1.87 -19.03 21.63
N ALA A 243 1.95 -20.11 20.85
CA ALA A 243 2.06 -21.47 21.36
C ALA A 243 3.51 -21.86 21.70
N ALA A 244 4.45 -21.59 20.80
CA ALA A 244 5.84 -22.05 20.91
C ALA A 244 6.72 -21.12 21.77
N LYS A 245 6.42 -19.81 21.80
CA LYS A 245 7.23 -18.80 22.52
C LYS A 245 6.34 -17.79 23.24
N PRO A 246 5.56 -18.22 24.26
CA PRO A 246 4.59 -17.37 24.94
C PRO A 246 5.21 -16.15 25.62
N ALA A 247 6.44 -16.26 26.14
CA ALA A 247 7.16 -15.12 26.72
C ALA A 247 7.40 -14.01 25.68
N ILE A 248 7.85 -14.37 24.46
CA ILE A 248 8.03 -13.39 23.38
C ILE A 248 6.69 -12.83 22.94
N TYR A 249 5.66 -13.67 22.82
CA TYR A 249 4.31 -13.21 22.44
C TYR A 249 3.75 -12.15 23.40
N GLN A 250 4.07 -12.24 24.70
CA GLN A 250 3.65 -11.25 25.71
C GLN A 250 4.46 -9.95 25.64
N GLU A 251 5.67 -9.98 25.09
CA GLU A 251 6.50 -8.78 24.88
C GLU A 251 6.13 -8.02 23.60
N ILE A 252 5.53 -8.70 22.61
CA ILE A 252 5.07 -8.06 21.37
C ILE A 252 4.09 -6.92 21.70
N GLY A 253 4.45 -5.70 21.31
CA GLY A 253 3.69 -4.49 21.61
C GLY A 253 3.78 -3.97 23.05
N ARG A 254 4.60 -4.54 23.93
CA ARG A 254 4.85 -4.04 25.30
C ARG A 254 5.99 -3.02 25.36
N THR A 255 7.05 -3.26 24.58
CA THR A 255 8.23 -2.38 24.44
C THR A 255 7.86 -0.97 23.97
N THR A 256 6.86 -0.85 23.09
CA THR A 256 6.34 0.44 22.63
C THR A 256 5.54 1.21 23.68
N ILE A 257 4.98 0.53 24.69
CA ILE A 257 4.22 1.16 25.79
C ILE A 257 5.16 1.65 26.90
N GLU A 258 6.24 0.92 27.19
CA GLU A 258 7.28 1.34 28.15
C GLU A 258 8.08 2.54 27.61
N GLU A 259 8.51 2.53 26.34
CA GLU A 259 9.18 3.67 25.70
C GLU A 259 8.29 4.93 25.61
N ALA A 260 6.96 4.78 25.57
CA ALA A 260 6.01 5.90 25.58
C ALA A 260 5.86 6.54 26.97
N HIS A 261 6.04 5.77 28.05
CA HIS A 261 6.04 6.30 29.42
C HIS A 261 7.31 7.09 29.75
N GLU A 262 8.46 6.72 29.17
CA GLU A 262 9.73 7.44 29.39
C GLU A 262 9.79 8.81 28.70
N ARG A 263 8.84 9.12 27.81
CA ARG A 263 8.78 10.38 27.06
C ARG A 263 7.75 11.38 27.59
N VAL A 264 7.21 11.17 28.79
CA VAL A 264 6.28 12.09 29.47
C VAL A 264 7.01 12.89 30.53
#